data_AF-W4PKY0-F1
#
_entry.id   AF-W4PKY0-F1
#
_cell.length_a   1.000
_cell.length_b   1.000
_cell.length_c   1.000
_cell.angle_alpha   90.00
_cell.angle_beta   90.00
_cell.angle_gamma   90.00
#
_symmetry.space_group_name_H-M   'P 1'
#
loop_
_entity.id
_entity.type
_entity.pdbx_description
1 polymer ?
#
loop_
_entity_poly.entity_id
_entity_poly.type
_entity_poly.pdbx_seq_one_letter_code
_entity_poly.pdbx_strand_id
1 'polypeptide(L)' 'MIKNRQSSQVRVFSGTPWEVAHVKSLLNQAYIQAFTKEDGLNGIQITVPYEDYSAAIRIINEKTA' A
#
# COMPACT_ATOMS: atom_id res chain seq x y z
N MET A 1 6.65 -4.37 -28.43
CA MET A 1 5.68 -3.66 -27.57
C MET A 1 5.99 -4.02 -26.13
N ILE A 2 6.92 -3.30 -25.52
CA ILE A 2 7.22 -3.47 -24.10
C ILE A 2 5.99 -2.95 -23.37
N LYS A 3 5.20 -3.84 -22.78
CA LYS A 3 4.18 -3.43 -21.83
C LYS A 3 4.96 -2.81 -20.68
N ASN A 4 5.18 -1.49 -20.74
CA ASN A 4 5.33 -0.66 -19.57
C ASN A 4 4.01 -0.77 -18.80
N ARG A 5 3.75 -1.95 -18.23
CA ARG A 5 2.93 -2.10 -17.04
C ARG A 5 3.81 -1.45 -15.96
N GLN A 6 3.89 -0.12 -16.00
CA GLN A 6 3.79 0.64 -14.77
C GLN A 6 2.50 0.10 -14.16
N SER A 7 2.64 -0.92 -13.31
CA SER A 7 1.66 -1.32 -12.35
C SER A 7 1.11 0.01 -11.83
N SER A 8 -0.15 0.29 -12.14
CA SER A 8 -0.81 1.51 -11.71
C SER A 8 -0.94 1.39 -10.20
N GLN A 9 0.17 1.66 -9.52
CA GLN A 9 0.33 1.53 -8.10
C GLN A 9 -0.28 2.79 -7.51
N VAL A 10 -1.34 2.60 -6.75
CA VAL A 10 -2.08 3.68 -6.12
C VAL A 10 -1.60 3.80 -4.68
N ARG A 11 -1.34 5.03 -4.23
CA ARG A 11 -1.05 5.29 -2.83
C ARG A 11 -2.30 5.01 -2.00
N VAL A 12 -2.17 4.17 -0.97
CA VAL A 12 -3.23 3.88 0.01
C VAL A 12 -2.95 4.44 1.39
N PHE A 13 -1.67 4.57 1.75
CA PHE A 13 -1.28 5.03 3.09
C PHE A 13 0.07 5.76 3.06
N SER A 14 0.29 6.67 3.99
CA SER A 14 1.57 7.33 4.22
C SER A 14 1.72 7.72 5.68
N GLY A 15 2.87 7.44 6.27
CA GLY A 15 3.09 7.69 7.69
C GLY A 15 4.52 7.40 8.12
N THR A 16 4.69 7.21 9.42
CA THR A 16 5.97 6.83 10.02
C THR A 16 6.36 5.40 9.63
N PRO A 17 7.65 5.03 9.73
CA PRO A 17 8.10 3.68 9.41
C PRO A 17 7.36 2.59 10.19
N TRP A 18 6.97 2.88 11.43
CA TRP A 18 6.27 1.95 12.32
C TRP A 18 4.82 1.71 11.87
N GLU A 19 4.10 2.78 11.54
CA GLU A 19 2.72 2.70 11.02
C GLU A 19 2.69 1.99 9.66
N VAL A 20 3.65 2.31 8.79
CA VAL A 20 3.79 1.67 7.49
C VAL A 20 4.09 0.18 7.62
N ALA A 21 4.98 -0.22 8.54
CA ALA A 21 5.24 -1.63 8.81
C ALA A 21 3.99 -2.37 9.29
N HIS A 22 3.17 -1.72 10.13
CA HIS A 22 1.91 -2.29 10.61
C HIS A 22 0.91 -2.49 9.47
N VAL A 23 0.63 -1.46 8.67
CA VAL A 23 -0.31 -1.52 7.54
C VAL A 23 0.17 -2.52 6.48
N LYS A 24 1.49 -2.58 6.20
CA LYS A 24 2.06 -3.58 5.30
C LYS A 24 1.84 -5.01 5.80
N SER A 25 1.98 -5.24 7.11
CA SER A 25 1.70 -6.55 7.71
C SER A 25 0.23 -6.94 7.57
N LEU A 26 -0.69 -6.01 7.82
CA LEU A 26 -2.14 -6.24 7.63
C LEU A 26 -2.48 -6.62 6.18
N LEU A 27 -1.93 -5.90 5.20
CA LEU A 27 -2.14 -6.21 3.79
C LEU A 27 -1.53 -7.57 3.41
N ASN A 28 -0.35 -7.90 3.93
CA ASN A 28 0.29 -9.19 3.71
C ASN A 28 -0.50 -10.35 4.32
N GLN A 29 -1.13 -10.17 5.49
CA GLN A 29 -2.04 -11.15 6.09
C GLN A 29 -3.27 -11.40 5.23
N ALA A 30 -3.72 -10.38 4.50
CA ALA A 30 -4.81 -10.47 3.54
C ALA A 30 -4.37 -10.92 2.13
N TYR A 31 -3.11 -11.36 1.98
CA TYR A 31 -2.52 -11.76 0.70
C TYR A 31 -2.52 -10.65 -0.37
N ILE A 32 -2.57 -9.39 0.05
CA ILE A 32 -2.49 -8.22 -0.83
C ILE A 32 -1.04 -7.77 -0.95
N GLN A 33 -0.57 -7.63 -2.19
CA GLN A 33 0.80 -7.26 -2.46
C GLN A 33 0.99 -5.74 -2.30
N ALA A 34 1.49 -5.34 -1.13
CA ALA A 34 1.78 -3.96 -0.78
C ALA A 34 3.25 -3.61 -1.01
N PHE A 35 3.47 -2.48 -1.67
CA PHE A 35 4.79 -1.93 -1.95
C PHE A 35 5.03 -0.71 -1.06
N THR A 36 6.26 -0.57 -0.57
CA THR A 36 6.67 0.59 0.21
C THR A 36 7.55 1.46 -0.65
N LYS A 37 7.17 2.73 -0.80
CA LYS A 37 7.94 3.75 -1.51
C LYS A 37 8.37 4.81 -0.51
N GLU A 38 9.67 5.00 -0.37
CA GLU A 38 10.22 6.11 0.40
C GLU A 38 10.14 7.37 -0.47
N ASP A 39 9.51 8.41 0.06
CA ASP A 39 9.27 9.66 -0.66
C ASP A 39 10.05 10.82 0.00
N GLY A 40 11.27 10.49 0.44
CA GLY A 40 12.19 11.41 1.11
C GLY A 40 11.55 12.10 2.33
N LEU A 41 11.39 13.42 2.25
CA LEU A 41 10.85 14.28 3.32
C LEU A 41 9.38 13.98 3.67
N ASN A 42 8.64 13.29 2.79
CA ASN A 42 7.22 12.96 3.00
C ASN A 42 7.02 11.61 3.71
N GLY A 43 8.08 11.02 4.25
CA GLY A 43 8.04 9.74 4.95
C GLY A 43 7.89 8.54 4.02
N ILE A 44 7.42 7.43 4.59
CA ILE A 44 7.25 6.16 3.85
C ILE A 44 5.79 6.03 3.43
N GLN A 45 5.58 5.58 2.20
CA GLN A 45 4.27 5.47 1.59
C GLN A 45 4.03 4.03 1.19
N ILE A 46 2.80 3.57 1.37
CA ILE A 46 2.36 2.28 0.88
C ILE A 46 1.59 2.50 -0.41
N THR A 47 2.03 1.81 -1.45
CA THR A 47 1.33 1.71 -2.72
C THR A 47 0.89 0.27 -2.96
N VAL A 48 -0.28 0.12 -3.55
CA VAL A 48 -0.83 -1.20 -3.93
C VAL A 48 -1.19 -1.16 -5.41
N PRO A 49 -1.15 -2.29 -6.13
CA PRO A 49 -1.70 -2.32 -7.48
C PRO A 49 -3.18 -1.92 -7.48
N TYR A 50 -3.59 -1.19 -8.52
CA TYR A 50 -4.97 -0.72 -8.68
C TYR A 50 -6.02 -1.84 -8.54
N GLU A 51 -5.67 -3.05 -8.99
CA GLU A 51 -6.50 -4.25 -8.92
C GLU A 51 -6.89 -4.60 -7.47
N ASP A 52 -5.99 -4.36 -6.50
CA ASP A 52 -6.18 -4.66 -5.08
C ASP A 52 -6.56 -3.43 -4.25
N TYR A 53 -6.72 -2.25 -4.86
CA TYR A 53 -6.96 -0.99 -4.13
C TYR A 53 -8.22 -1.04 -3.26
N SER A 54 -9.33 -1.54 -3.81
CA SER A 54 -10.61 -1.62 -3.08
C SER A 54 -10.53 -2.56 -1.88
N ALA A 55 -9.87 -3.71 -2.04
CA ALA A 55 -9.63 -4.66 -0.96
C ALA A 55 -8.71 -4.06 0.11
N ALA A 56 -7.62 -3.40 -0.31
CA ALA A 56 -6.67 -2.76 0.60
C ALA A 56 -7.33 -1.67 1.45
N ILE A 57 -8.09 -0.76 0.84
CA ILE A 57 -8.81 0.30 1.57
C ILE A 57 -9.83 -0.28 2.55
N ARG A 58 -10.53 -1.34 2.14
CA ARG A 58 -11.50 -2.01 3.02
C ARG A 58 -10.82 -2.60 4.26
N ILE A 59 -9.71 -3.32 4.10
CA ILE A 59 -8.98 -3.92 5.24
C ILE A 59 -8.41 -2.83 6.15
N ILE A 60 -7.86 -1.76 5.57
CA ILE A 60 -7.38 -0.61 6.35
C ILE A 60 -8.54 -0.05 7.18
N ASN A 61 -9.68 0.26 6.56
CA ASN A 61 -10.85 0.80 7.26
C ASN A 61 -11.43 -0.16 8.31
N GLU A 62 -11.53 -1.47 8.02
CA GLU A 62 -12.01 -2.49 8.96
C GLU A 62 -11.10 -2.64 10.19
N LYS A 63 -9.80 -2.29 10.07
CA LYS A 63 -8.81 -2.44 11.14
C LYS A 63 -8.52 -1.14 11.90
N THR A 64 -8.90 0.01 11.35
CA THR A 64 -8.86 1.32 12.04
C THR A 64 -10.22 1.77 12.61
N ALA A 65 -11.31 1.01 12.40
CA ALA A 65 -12.64 1.28 12.97
C ALA A 65 -12.83 0.65 14.36
#